data_AF-A0A432HU89-F1
#
_entry.id   AF-A0A432HU89-F1
#
_cell.length_a   1.000
_cell.length_b   1.000
_cell.length_c   1.000
_cell.angle_alpha   90.00
_cell.angle_beta   90.00
_cell.angle_gamma   90.00
#
_symmetry.space_group_name_H-M   'P 1'
#
loop_
_entity.id
_entity.type
_entity.pdbx_description
1 polymer ?
#
loop_
_entity_poly.entity_id
_entity_poly.type
_entity_poly.pdbx_seq_one_letter_code
_entity_poly.pdbx_strand_id
1 'polypeptide(L)'
;MGIHMLVGRCLLDIEAPVSGYWPEFAQGGKENMPVMWLLTHQSALSRLMGDMLSVEASYDWDLVVGKLAQQEPLWEPGTQSDYHSVTFGFQVGEVILLVSGKTVGTFFRKEVAEPLGADFHSGLGDEHFGRVAELSVPTPRP
;
A
#
# COMPACT_ATOMS: atom_id res chain seq x y z
N MET A 1 4.91 3.56 9.01
CA MET A 1 5.07 4.93 9.53
C MET A 1 3.93 5.87 9.12
N GLY A 2 3.62 6.03 7.82
CA GLY A 2 2.58 6.97 7.36
C GLY A 2 1.22 6.85 8.07
N ILE A 3 0.63 5.64 8.10
CA ILE A 3 -0.62 5.40 8.83
C ILE A 3 -0.52 5.77 10.31
N HIS A 4 0.56 5.42 10.99
CA HIS A 4 0.74 5.74 12.41
C HIS A 4 0.82 7.26 12.67
N MET A 5 1.40 8.02 11.74
CA MET A 5 1.40 9.49 11.84
C MET A 5 0.00 10.07 11.67
N LEU A 6 -0.82 9.51 10.78
CA LEU A 6 -2.22 9.92 10.61
C LEU A 6 -3.05 9.60 11.86
N VAL A 7 -2.80 8.44 12.48
CA VAL A 7 -3.39 8.07 13.78
C VAL A 7 -3.00 9.05 14.87
N GLY A 8 -1.70 9.36 15.00
CA GLY A 8 -1.21 10.33 15.98
C GLY A 8 -1.76 11.75 15.79
N ARG A 9 -2.31 12.07 14.61
CA ARG A 9 -2.98 13.33 14.27
C ARG A 9 -4.51 13.25 14.39
N CYS A 10 -5.05 12.11 14.85
CA CYS A 10 -6.48 11.85 14.92
C CYS A 10 -7.21 11.95 13.56
N LEU A 11 -6.50 11.72 12.44
CA LEU A 11 -7.09 11.72 11.10
C LEU A 11 -7.52 10.32 10.64
N LEU A 12 -7.00 9.29 11.30
CA LEU A 12 -7.26 7.89 10.99
C LEU A 12 -7.40 7.10 12.30
N ASP A 13 -8.36 6.20 12.35
CA ASP A 13 -8.54 5.20 13.38
C ASP A 13 -8.27 3.81 12.78
N ILE A 14 -7.43 3.02 13.45
CA ILE A 14 -7.04 1.68 12.97
C ILE A 14 -8.13 0.64 13.20
N GLU A 15 -9.05 0.89 14.14
CA GLU A 15 -10.20 0.01 14.42
C GLU A 15 -11.39 0.35 13.52
N ALA A 16 -11.42 1.55 12.95
CA ALA A 16 -12.45 1.94 12.00
C ALA A 16 -12.38 1.12 10.70
N PRO A 17 -13.53 0.89 10.03
CA PRO A 17 -13.54 0.23 8.73
C PRO A 17 -12.75 1.01 7.67
N VAL A 18 -12.01 0.30 6.83
CA VAL A 18 -11.30 0.88 5.66
C VAL A 18 -12.28 1.65 4.77
N SER A 19 -13.50 1.14 4.62
CA SER A 19 -14.59 1.76 3.86
C SER A 19 -14.97 3.17 4.33
N GLY A 20 -14.67 3.53 5.58
CA GLY A 20 -14.87 4.90 6.09
C GLY A 20 -13.89 5.92 5.49
N TYR A 21 -12.76 5.46 4.97
CA TYR A 21 -11.74 6.29 4.31
C TYR A 21 -11.69 6.06 2.79
N TRP A 22 -12.04 4.85 2.36
CA TRP A 22 -12.02 4.40 0.97
C TRP A 22 -13.35 3.68 0.64
N PRO A 23 -14.41 4.41 0.27
CA PRO A 23 -15.76 3.86 0.13
C PRO A 23 -15.88 2.67 -0.82
N GLU A 24 -15.17 2.70 -1.94
CA GLU A 24 -15.16 1.64 -2.95
C GLU A 24 -14.63 0.31 -2.40
N PHE A 25 -13.82 0.35 -1.34
CA PHE A 25 -13.30 -0.85 -0.68
C PHE A 25 -14.41 -1.71 -0.06
N ALA A 26 -15.60 -1.17 0.20
CA ALA A 26 -16.71 -1.91 0.80
C ALA A 26 -17.27 -3.05 -0.08
N GLN A 27 -16.90 -3.10 -1.36
CA GLN A 27 -17.34 -4.16 -2.28
C GLN A 27 -16.79 -5.53 -1.86
N GLY A 28 -17.42 -6.62 -2.34
CA GLY A 28 -16.94 -7.99 -2.09
C GLY A 28 -16.96 -8.42 -0.61
N GLY A 29 -17.88 -7.89 0.19
CA GLY A 29 -18.06 -8.28 1.61
C GLY A 29 -17.01 -7.71 2.56
N LYS A 30 -16.37 -6.58 2.19
CA LYS A 30 -15.28 -5.95 2.95
C LYS A 30 -15.72 -4.70 3.72
N GLU A 31 -17.02 -4.44 3.83
CA GLU A 31 -17.58 -3.20 4.37
C GLU A 31 -17.17 -2.90 5.81
N ASN A 32 -16.94 -3.93 6.62
CA ASN A 32 -16.58 -3.80 8.04
C ASN A 32 -15.10 -4.12 8.34
N MET A 33 -14.27 -4.26 7.31
CA MET A 33 -12.86 -4.62 7.48
C MET A 33 -12.08 -3.48 8.15
N PRO A 34 -11.47 -3.67 9.33
CA PRO A 34 -10.74 -2.61 10.01
C PRO A 34 -9.43 -2.29 9.31
N VAL A 35 -8.99 -1.02 9.37
CA VAL A 35 -7.71 -0.58 8.78
C VAL A 35 -6.52 -1.39 9.30
N MET A 36 -6.55 -1.81 10.57
CA MET A 36 -5.52 -2.65 11.16
C MET A 36 -5.27 -3.93 10.36
N TRP A 37 -6.28 -4.51 9.71
CA TRP A 37 -6.08 -5.74 8.93
C TRP A 37 -5.25 -5.54 7.66
N LEU A 38 -5.25 -4.34 7.08
CA LEU A 38 -4.30 -3.99 6.01
C LEU A 38 -2.86 -4.01 6.54
N LEU A 39 -2.65 -3.48 7.75
CA LEU A 39 -1.34 -3.37 8.39
C LEU A 39 -0.78 -4.72 8.85
N THR A 40 -1.66 -5.67 9.19
CA THR A 40 -1.29 -6.99 9.72
C THR A 40 -1.40 -8.11 8.69
N HIS A 41 -1.59 -7.78 7.40
CA HIS A 41 -1.71 -8.76 6.32
C HIS A 41 -2.91 -9.72 6.45
N GLN A 42 -4.00 -9.25 7.06
CA GLN A 42 -5.21 -10.05 7.33
C GLN A 42 -6.39 -9.69 6.43
N SER A 43 -6.23 -8.78 5.47
CA SER A 43 -7.29 -8.35 4.55
C SER A 43 -7.66 -9.38 3.48
N ALA A 44 -6.88 -10.46 3.36
CA ALA A 44 -7.06 -11.50 2.37
C ALA A 44 -7.01 -11.02 0.91
N LEU A 45 -6.20 -9.99 0.64
CA LEU A 45 -5.98 -9.41 -0.68
C LEU A 45 -4.50 -9.48 -1.07
N SER A 46 -3.82 -10.59 -0.77
CA SER A 46 -2.37 -10.75 -0.97
C SER A 46 -1.94 -10.76 -2.43
N ARG A 47 -2.89 -10.99 -3.34
CA ARG A 47 -2.72 -10.93 -4.79
C ARG A 47 -4.03 -10.53 -5.48
N LEU A 48 -3.90 -10.03 -6.71
CA LEU A 48 -5.03 -9.83 -7.59
C LEU A 48 -5.56 -11.18 -8.11
N MET A 49 -6.87 -11.31 -8.21
CA MET A 49 -7.55 -12.42 -8.87
C MET A 49 -7.68 -12.16 -10.38
N GLY A 50 -7.75 -13.24 -11.15
CA GLY A 50 -7.80 -13.20 -12.61
C GLY A 50 -6.41 -13.24 -13.25
N ASP A 51 -6.33 -12.74 -14.48
CA ASP A 51 -5.10 -12.76 -15.26
C ASP A 51 -4.02 -11.88 -14.63
N MET A 52 -2.77 -12.37 -14.71
CA MET A 52 -1.60 -11.63 -14.23
C MET A 52 -1.45 -10.33 -15.05
N LEU A 53 -1.31 -9.21 -14.36
CA LEU A 53 -0.97 -7.94 -15.00
C LEU A 53 0.44 -8.00 -15.57
N SER A 54 0.67 -7.33 -16.70
CA SER A 54 2.03 -7.01 -17.12
C SER A 54 2.68 -6.09 -16.10
N VAL A 55 4.02 -6.04 -16.08
CA VAL A 55 4.77 -5.15 -15.20
C VAL A 55 4.37 -3.69 -15.44
N GLU A 56 4.20 -3.30 -16.69
CA GLU A 56 3.79 -1.94 -17.08
C GLU A 56 2.37 -1.62 -16.58
N ALA A 57 1.43 -2.56 -16.74
CA ALA A 57 0.06 -2.39 -16.25
C ALA A 57 0.02 -2.30 -14.71
N SER A 58 0.94 -2.96 -14.01
CA SER A 58 1.02 -2.87 -12.54
C SER A 58 1.49 -1.51 -12.01
N TYR A 59 2.03 -0.64 -12.88
CA TYR A 59 2.38 0.74 -12.51
C TYR A 59 1.18 1.69 -12.53
N ASP A 60 0.05 1.29 -13.12
CA ASP A 60 -1.20 2.04 -13.07
C ASP A 60 -1.84 1.86 -11.69
N TRP A 61 -1.72 2.89 -10.86
CA TRP A 61 -2.21 2.90 -9.48
C TRP A 61 -3.72 2.67 -9.40
N ASP A 62 -4.49 3.40 -10.22
CA ASP A 62 -5.95 3.37 -10.21
C ASP A 62 -6.47 2.01 -10.68
N LEU A 63 -5.81 1.40 -11.67
CA LEU A 63 -6.12 0.04 -12.11
C LEU A 63 -5.96 -0.98 -10.98
N VAL A 64 -4.83 -0.95 -10.27
CA VAL A 64 -4.53 -1.93 -9.21
C VAL A 64 -5.45 -1.72 -8.01
N VAL A 65 -5.60 -0.48 -7.56
CA VAL A 65 -6.49 -0.10 -6.44
C VAL A 65 -7.95 -0.43 -6.77
N GLY A 66 -8.42 -0.11 -7.98
CA GLY A 66 -9.77 -0.43 -8.42
C GLY A 66 -10.06 -1.93 -8.42
N LYS A 67 -9.09 -2.75 -8.87
CA LYS A 67 -9.20 -4.22 -8.80
C LYS A 67 -9.25 -4.72 -7.36
N LEU A 68 -8.41 -4.19 -6.46
CA LEU A 68 -8.41 -4.55 -5.04
C LEU A 68 -9.73 -4.18 -4.34
N ALA A 69 -10.29 -3.00 -4.65
CA ALA A 69 -11.59 -2.58 -4.12
C ALA A 69 -12.70 -3.55 -4.50
N GLN A 70 -12.77 -3.96 -5.76
CA GLN A 70 -13.84 -4.83 -6.29
C GLN A 70 -13.70 -6.30 -5.88
N GLN A 71 -12.46 -6.77 -5.66
CA GLN A 71 -12.17 -8.18 -5.42
C GLN A 71 -12.73 -8.68 -4.09
N GLU A 72 -13.34 -9.87 -4.11
CA GLU A 72 -13.67 -10.62 -2.90
C GLU A 72 -12.40 -11.13 -2.20
N PRO A 73 -12.36 -11.13 -0.86
CA PRO A 73 -11.31 -11.76 -0.08
C PRO A 73 -10.97 -13.18 -0.55
N LEU A 74 -9.68 -13.51 -0.63
CA LEU A 74 -9.19 -14.83 -1.02
C LEU A 74 -9.51 -15.91 0.03
N TRP A 75 -9.73 -15.50 1.28
CA TRP A 75 -10.16 -16.29 2.43
C TRP A 75 -10.93 -15.38 3.38
N GLU A 76 -11.54 -15.94 4.44
CA GLU A 76 -12.24 -15.16 5.46
C GLU A 76 -11.26 -14.17 6.14
N PRO A 77 -11.45 -12.85 5.97
CA PRO A 77 -10.53 -11.85 6.54
C PRO A 77 -10.40 -11.97 8.06
N GLY A 78 -9.21 -11.69 8.60
CA GLY A 78 -8.94 -11.79 10.04
C GLY A 78 -8.72 -13.21 10.58
N THR A 79 -8.96 -14.26 9.78
CA THR A 79 -8.73 -15.65 10.22
C THR A 79 -7.29 -16.11 10.01
N GLN A 80 -6.57 -15.49 9.07
CA GLN A 80 -5.21 -15.85 8.65
C GLN A 80 -4.44 -14.61 8.18
N SER A 81 -3.12 -14.71 8.22
CA SER A 81 -2.19 -13.71 7.69
C SER A 81 -1.35 -14.33 6.58
N ASP A 82 -1.30 -13.66 5.42
CA ASP A 82 -0.46 -14.03 4.28
C ASP A 82 0.25 -12.79 3.78
N TYR A 83 1.54 -12.86 3.50
CA TYR A 83 2.33 -11.66 3.23
C TYR A 83 1.94 -11.01 1.90
N HIS A 84 1.50 -9.75 1.95
CA HIS A 84 1.04 -8.98 0.80
C HIS A 84 2.21 -8.29 0.09
N SER A 85 3.14 -9.08 -0.47
CA SER A 85 4.43 -8.60 -0.98
C SER A 85 4.34 -7.44 -1.98
N VAL A 86 3.27 -7.41 -2.79
CA VAL A 86 3.03 -6.36 -3.78
C VAL A 86 1.83 -5.49 -3.40
N THR A 87 0.71 -6.10 -3.01
CA THR A 87 -0.56 -5.39 -2.79
C THR A 87 -0.61 -4.57 -1.52
N PHE A 88 0.31 -4.78 -0.56
CA PHE A 88 0.39 -4.00 0.67
C PHE A 88 0.59 -2.51 0.40
N GLY A 89 1.51 -2.17 -0.50
CA GLY A 89 1.84 -0.78 -0.83
C GLY A 89 0.64 -0.03 -1.41
N PHE A 90 -0.16 -0.69 -2.25
CA PHE A 90 -1.38 -0.12 -2.83
C PHE A 90 -2.47 0.07 -1.78
N GLN A 91 -2.77 -0.96 -0.98
CA GLN A 91 -3.83 -0.90 0.04
C GLN A 91 -3.56 0.18 1.09
N VAL A 92 -2.36 0.17 1.67
CA VAL A 92 -1.97 1.16 2.68
C VAL A 92 -1.78 2.54 2.06
N GLY A 93 -1.24 2.57 0.84
CA GLY A 93 -0.97 3.81 0.13
C GLY A 93 -2.23 4.55 -0.28
N GLU A 94 -3.28 3.84 -0.66
CA GLU A 94 -4.57 4.45 -1.04
C GLU A 94 -5.22 5.11 0.16
N VAL A 95 -5.21 4.45 1.32
CA VAL A 95 -5.69 5.04 2.57
C VAL A 95 -4.89 6.30 2.93
N ILE A 96 -3.56 6.29 2.78
CA ILE A 96 -2.75 7.49 2.99
C ILE A 96 -3.14 8.59 2.00
N LEU A 97 -3.32 8.26 0.73
CA LEU A 97 -3.69 9.22 -0.31
C LEU A 97 -5.04 9.89 0.00
N LEU A 98 -6.07 9.11 0.27
CA LEU A 98 -7.42 9.60 0.51
C LEU A 98 -7.52 10.42 1.81
N VAL A 99 -6.83 10.00 2.88
CA VAL A 99 -6.87 10.72 4.17
C VAL A 99 -6.00 11.98 4.16
N SER A 100 -4.85 11.97 3.49
CA SER A 100 -3.87 13.07 3.54
C SER A 100 -3.86 13.99 2.32
N GLY A 101 -4.47 13.58 1.21
CA GLY A 101 -4.39 14.24 -0.09
C GLY A 101 -3.02 14.14 -0.76
N LYS A 102 -2.12 13.27 -0.27
CA LYS A 102 -0.73 13.13 -0.75
C LYS A 102 -0.44 11.68 -1.12
N THR A 103 0.22 11.46 -2.24
CA THR A 103 0.79 10.14 -2.58
C THR A 103 1.76 9.68 -1.50
N VAL A 104 1.96 8.36 -1.36
CA VAL A 104 2.88 7.78 -0.36
C VAL A 104 4.28 8.40 -0.46
N GLY A 105 4.80 8.55 -1.67
CA GLY A 105 6.10 9.18 -1.91
C GLY A 105 6.16 10.63 -1.43
N THR A 106 5.13 11.43 -1.74
CA THR A 106 5.04 12.83 -1.30
C THR A 106 4.88 12.93 0.22
N PHE A 107 4.01 12.10 0.80
CA PHE A 107 3.81 12.04 2.25
C PHE A 107 5.12 11.69 2.96
N PHE A 108 5.79 10.60 2.54
CA PHE A 108 7.03 10.19 3.18
C PHE A 108 8.13 11.24 3.05
N ARG A 109 8.29 11.85 1.87
CA ARG A 109 9.27 12.92 1.64
C ARG A 109 9.06 14.08 2.63
N LYS A 110 7.83 14.60 2.71
CA LYS A 110 7.49 15.78 3.52
C LYS A 110 7.47 15.52 5.01
N GLU A 111 6.98 14.36 5.42
CA GLU A 111 6.69 14.09 6.82
C GLU A 111 7.84 13.36 7.52
N VAL A 112 8.79 12.79 6.77
CA VAL A 112 9.85 11.93 7.30
C VAL A 112 11.22 12.29 6.73
N ALA A 113 11.40 12.18 5.41
CA ALA A 113 12.74 12.27 4.81
C ALA A 113 13.34 13.67 4.93
N GLU A 114 12.59 14.72 4.57
CA GLU A 114 13.04 16.11 4.66
C GLU A 114 13.34 16.53 6.12
N PRO A 115 12.46 16.29 7.12
CA PRO A 115 12.75 16.63 8.53
C PRO A 115 13.98 15.93 9.11
N LEU A 116 14.31 14.73 8.62
CA LEU A 116 15.47 13.95 9.08
C LEU A 116 16.73 14.18 8.23
N GLY A 117 16.64 14.95 7.14
CA GLY A 117 17.73 15.08 6.17
C GLY A 117 18.10 13.74 5.51
N ALA A 118 17.14 12.81 5.40
CA ALA A 118 17.38 11.47 4.87
C ALA A 118 17.30 11.46 3.34
N ASP A 119 18.28 10.83 2.72
CA ASP A 119 18.32 10.64 1.28
C ASP A 119 17.53 9.39 0.85
N PHE A 120 16.20 9.50 0.89
CA PHE A 120 15.28 8.39 0.64
C PHE A 120 14.16 8.80 -0.33
N HIS A 121 13.87 7.94 -1.31
CA HIS A 121 12.88 8.21 -2.36
C HIS A 121 11.90 7.04 -2.52
N SER A 122 10.62 7.36 -2.64
CA SER A 122 9.57 6.47 -3.13
C SER A 122 8.90 7.20 -4.29
N GLY A 123 9.17 6.74 -5.51
CA GLY A 123 9.14 7.59 -6.71
C GLY A 123 10.41 8.43 -6.80
N LEU A 124 11.41 7.93 -7.53
CA LEU A 124 12.71 8.59 -7.72
C LEU A 124 12.60 9.59 -8.89
N GLY A 125 13.08 10.82 -8.69
CA GLY A 125 13.19 11.80 -9.77
C GLY A 125 14.33 11.48 -10.74
N ASP A 126 14.13 11.79 -12.02
CA ASP A 126 15.08 11.52 -13.11
C ASP A 126 16.48 12.08 -12.83
N GLU A 127 16.57 13.22 -12.14
CA GLU A 127 17.82 13.87 -11.73
C GLU A 127 18.70 12.99 -10.83
N HIS A 128 18.12 11.97 -10.20
CA HIS A 128 18.82 11.04 -9.32
C HIS A 128 19.14 9.70 -10.00
N PHE A 129 18.82 9.51 -11.29
CA PHE A 129 19.07 8.22 -11.95
C PHE A 129 20.56 7.91 -12.09
N GLY A 130 21.41 8.95 -12.22
CA GLY A 130 22.87 8.79 -12.32
C GLY A 130 23.56 8.19 -11.08
N ARG A 131 22.85 8.02 -9.97
CA ARG A 131 23.35 7.41 -8.73
C ARG A 131 22.64 6.11 -8.35
N VAL A 132 21.79 5.56 -9.22
CA VAL A 132 21.18 4.25 -9.04
C VAL A 132 22.22 3.17 -9.34
N ALA A 133 22.54 2.35 -8.34
CA ALA A 133 23.42 1.20 -8.53
C ALA A 133 22.66 0.00 -9.12
N GLU A 134 23.35 -0.83 -9.87
CA GLU A 134 22.81 -2.11 -10.34
C GLU A 134 22.79 -3.12 -9.19
N LEU A 135 21.63 -3.74 -8.95
CA LEU A 135 21.49 -4.79 -7.95
C LEU A 135 21.86 -6.15 -8.56
N SER A 136 23.03 -6.68 -8.20
CA SER A 136 23.42 -8.05 -8.57
C SER A 136 22.77 -9.06 -7.65
N VAL A 137 22.01 -10.02 -8.20
CA VAL A 137 21.54 -11.18 -7.43
C VAL A 137 22.72 -12.11 -7.20
N PRO A 138 23.09 -12.43 -5.94
CA PRO A 138 24.18 -13.37 -5.69
C PRO A 138 23.82 -14.74 -6.28
N THR A 139 24.75 -15.36 -7.01
CA THR A 139 24.61 -16.77 -7.35
C THR A 139 24.58 -17.59 -6.06
N PRO A 140 23.65 -18.56 -5.91
CA PRO A 140 23.64 -19.45 -4.76
C PRO A 140 25.02 -20.07 -4.57
N ARG A 141 25.57 -20.05 -3.35
CA ARG A 141 26.79 -20.82 -3.06
C ARG A 141 26.46 -22.32 -3.23
N PRO A 142 27.39 -23.11 -3.78
CA PRO A 142 27.20 -24.55 -3.98
C PRO A 142 26.90 -25.30 -2.69
#